data_AF-A0A352T9D3-F1
#
_entry.id   AF-A0A352T9D3-F1
#
_cell.length_a   1.000
_cell.length_b   1.000
_cell.length_c   1.000
_cell.angle_alpha   90.00
_cell.angle_beta   90.00
_cell.angle_gamma   90.00
#
_symmetry.space_group_name_H-M   'P 1'
#
loop_
_entity.id
_entity.type
_entity.pdbx_description
1 polymer ?
#
loop_
_entity_poly.entity_id
_entity_poly.type
_entity_poly.pdbx_seq_one_letter_code
_entity_poly.pdbx_strand_id
1 'polypeptide(L)'
;NSGGPLINIYGEVIGINSWIASQSGGSQGLGFSIPINNIKTAIDQFISDGKITYGWLGASLADITTDFKKELEVEDVSGSFVSQVFIGSPAMKGGLQAGDYITALNGKTVKDTDQLVRDVGNLRAGQTASFTVRRAKQTVTITVKIDSRNEEVSADNSKLWPGFTISPLTDALRNRLSVEKGVKGVVITSVQEKSPAAALRLQTGDVITAVNGTSVSNVKEFYAALDTQKNSQVYFDVYSDGHTISTARYRIPN
;
A
#
# COMPACT_ATOMS: atom_id res chain seq x y z
N ASN A 1 -33.40 7.43 5.33
CA ASN A 1 -33.16 7.00 3.93
C ASN A 1 -31.90 6.17 3.75
N SER A 2 -31.00 6.04 4.74
CA SER A 2 -29.86 5.11 4.60
C SER A 2 -30.36 3.69 4.33
N GLY A 3 -29.81 3.03 3.32
CA GLY A 3 -30.25 1.73 2.79
C GLY A 3 -31.38 1.78 1.75
N GLY A 4 -32.02 2.94 1.52
CA GLY A 4 -33.08 3.09 0.51
C GLY A 4 -32.54 3.32 -0.91
N PRO A 5 -33.33 3.03 -1.96
CA PRO A 5 -32.88 3.19 -3.34
C PRO A 5 -32.80 4.66 -3.76
N LEU A 6 -31.81 4.97 -4.60
CA LEU A 6 -31.79 6.15 -5.46
C LEU A 6 -32.32 5.72 -6.83
N ILE A 7 -33.37 6.37 -7.31
CA ILE A 7 -34.02 6.04 -8.58
C ILE A 7 -33.89 7.17 -9.60
N ASN A 8 -33.82 6.83 -10.88
CA ASN A 8 -33.93 7.81 -11.97
C ASN A 8 -35.40 8.12 -12.32
N ILE A 9 -35.62 9.02 -13.27
CA ILE A 9 -36.97 9.43 -13.71
C ILE A 9 -37.78 8.30 -14.38
N TYR A 10 -37.15 7.19 -14.71
CA TYR A 10 -37.79 6.01 -15.30
C TYR A 10 -38.16 4.96 -14.23
N GLY A 11 -37.87 5.21 -12.95
CA GLY A 11 -38.12 4.27 -11.87
C GLY A 11 -37.04 3.19 -11.72
N GLU A 12 -35.91 3.32 -12.41
CA GLU A 12 -34.81 2.36 -12.31
C GLU A 12 -33.91 2.71 -11.12
N VAL A 13 -33.46 1.69 -10.38
CA VAL A 13 -32.51 1.87 -9.26
C VAL A 13 -31.13 2.16 -9.83
N ILE A 14 -30.59 3.33 -9.51
CA ILE A 14 -29.25 3.79 -9.93
C ILE A 14 -28.24 3.82 -8.77
N GLY A 15 -28.70 3.68 -7.53
CA GLY A 15 -27.82 3.56 -6.36
C GLY A 15 -28.53 3.21 -5.06
N ILE A 16 -27.76 3.03 -3.99
CA ILE A 16 -28.28 2.89 -2.61
C ILE A 16 -27.76 4.05 -1.77
N ASN A 17 -28.68 4.77 -1.12
CA ASN A 17 -28.35 5.89 -0.25
C ASN A 17 -27.58 5.37 0.97
N SER A 18 -26.37 5.89 1.20
CA SER A 18 -25.49 5.37 2.26
C SER A 18 -25.17 6.41 3.32
N TRP A 19 -24.95 7.67 2.93
CA TRP A 19 -24.54 8.70 3.87
C TRP A 19 -25.02 10.10 3.49
N ILE A 20 -25.05 10.98 4.48
CA ILE A 20 -25.30 12.41 4.31
C ILE A 20 -24.12 13.16 4.92
N ALA A 21 -23.63 14.19 4.25
CA ALA A 21 -22.68 15.10 4.88
C ALA A 21 -23.46 16.08 5.76
N SER A 22 -23.50 15.83 7.07
CA SER A 22 -24.23 16.68 8.03
C SER A 22 -23.52 16.74 9.38
N GLN A 23 -23.40 17.96 9.93
CA GLN A 23 -22.88 18.20 11.28
C GLN A 23 -23.95 18.01 12.37
N SER A 24 -25.23 18.08 12.01
CA SER A 24 -26.37 18.03 12.94
C SER A 24 -27.23 16.77 12.80
N GLY A 25 -26.92 15.89 11.83
CA GLY A 25 -27.70 14.68 11.54
C GLY A 25 -28.92 14.91 10.62
N GLY A 26 -29.27 16.16 10.30
CA GLY A 26 -30.30 16.51 9.31
C GLY A 26 -29.73 16.62 7.88
N SER A 27 -30.52 16.31 6.85
CA SER A 27 -30.09 16.48 5.45
C SER A 27 -29.96 17.96 5.11
N GLN A 28 -28.75 18.40 4.73
CA GLN A 28 -28.46 19.77 4.29
C GLN A 28 -28.39 19.89 2.75
N GLY A 29 -29.06 18.97 2.03
CA GLY A 29 -29.09 18.96 0.56
C GLY A 29 -27.94 18.22 -0.12
N LEU A 30 -27.01 17.61 0.63
CA LEU A 30 -25.91 16.80 0.09
C LEU A 30 -26.01 15.35 0.59
N GLY A 31 -26.48 14.46 -0.29
CA GLY A 31 -26.61 13.02 -0.04
C GLY A 31 -25.72 12.19 -0.94
N PHE A 32 -25.15 11.12 -0.42
CA PHE A 32 -24.26 10.22 -1.14
C PHE A 32 -24.91 8.85 -1.30
N SER A 33 -24.78 8.30 -2.52
CA SER A 33 -25.24 6.96 -2.85
C SER A 33 -24.10 6.11 -3.40
N ILE A 34 -24.17 4.82 -3.11
CA ILE A 34 -23.30 3.82 -3.73
C ILE A 34 -23.93 3.45 -5.07
N PRO A 35 -23.22 3.60 -6.22
CA PRO A 35 -23.76 3.24 -7.53
C PRO A 35 -24.20 1.78 -7.60
N ILE A 36 -25.36 1.50 -8.19
CA ILE A 36 -25.96 0.16 -8.20
C ILE A 36 -25.03 -0.90 -8.84
N ASN A 37 -24.26 -0.50 -9.84
CA ASN A 37 -23.33 -1.40 -10.54
C ASN A 37 -22.16 -1.86 -9.64
N ASN A 38 -21.81 -1.08 -8.61
CA ASN A 38 -20.73 -1.45 -7.69
C ASN A 38 -21.17 -2.52 -6.69
N ILE A 39 -22.47 -2.64 -6.42
CA ILE A 39 -23.02 -3.51 -5.36
C ILE A 39 -23.79 -4.70 -5.91
N LYS A 40 -24.14 -4.72 -7.20
CA LYS A 40 -24.91 -5.81 -7.81
C LYS A 40 -24.25 -7.17 -7.56
N THR A 41 -22.95 -7.27 -7.83
CA THR A 41 -22.17 -8.50 -7.59
C THR A 41 -22.13 -8.87 -6.10
N ALA A 42 -22.04 -7.87 -5.21
CA ALA A 42 -22.03 -8.10 -3.77
C ALA A 42 -23.40 -8.59 -3.25
N ILE A 43 -24.49 -8.06 -3.80
CA ILE A 43 -25.86 -8.53 -3.52
C ILE A 43 -26.01 -9.98 -4.00
N ASP A 44 -25.60 -10.28 -5.23
CA ASP A 44 -25.70 -11.63 -5.79
C ASP A 44 -24.90 -12.63 -4.94
N GLN A 45 -23.67 -12.30 -4.54
CA GLN A 45 -22.85 -13.11 -3.63
C GLN A 45 -23.48 -13.28 -2.24
N PHE A 46 -24.04 -12.22 -1.68
CA PHE A 46 -24.68 -12.30 -0.37
C PHE A 46 -25.91 -13.21 -0.40
N ILE A 47 -26.70 -13.14 -1.48
CA ILE A 47 -27.87 -14.02 -1.69
C ILE A 47 -27.41 -15.47 -1.89
N SER A 48 -26.34 -15.73 -2.64
CA SER A 48 -25.89 -17.10 -2.93
C SER A 48 -25.13 -17.76 -1.78
N ASP A 49 -24.20 -17.04 -1.17
CA ASP A 49 -23.18 -17.59 -0.28
C ASP A 49 -23.39 -17.18 1.19
N GLY A 50 -24.36 -16.29 1.45
CA GLY A 50 -24.66 -15.74 2.78
C GLY A 50 -23.61 -14.76 3.32
N LYS A 51 -22.57 -14.45 2.52
CA LYS A 51 -21.49 -13.52 2.88
C LYS A 51 -20.89 -12.87 1.64
N ILE A 52 -20.35 -11.67 1.82
CA ILE A 52 -19.59 -10.97 0.79
C ILE A 52 -18.11 -11.25 1.05
N THR A 53 -17.38 -11.72 0.03
CA THR A 53 -15.93 -11.92 0.11
C THR A 53 -15.24 -11.09 -0.96
N TYR A 54 -14.36 -10.20 -0.53
CA TYR A 54 -13.53 -9.41 -1.44
C TYR A 54 -12.24 -10.13 -1.78
N GLY A 55 -11.76 -9.93 -3.00
CA GLY A 55 -10.41 -10.29 -3.39
C GLY A 55 -9.39 -9.53 -2.54
N TRP A 56 -8.32 -10.23 -2.16
CA TRP A 56 -7.26 -9.68 -1.34
C TRP A 56 -5.91 -10.00 -1.94
N LEU A 57 -5.18 -8.93 -2.27
CA LEU A 57 -3.79 -9.00 -2.70
C LEU A 57 -2.85 -9.13 -1.50
N GLY A 58 -3.20 -8.54 -0.35
CA GLY A 58 -2.33 -8.48 0.83
C GLY A 58 -1.13 -7.56 0.65
N ALA A 59 -1.36 -6.40 0.05
CA ALA A 59 -0.41 -5.31 -0.05
C ALA A 59 -1.07 -3.99 0.38
N SER A 60 -0.30 -3.12 1.01
CA SER A 60 -0.69 -1.74 1.27
C SER A 60 -0.32 -0.90 0.06
N LEU A 61 -1.34 -0.28 -0.53
CA LEU A 61 -1.22 0.57 -1.70
C LEU A 61 -1.30 2.04 -1.26
N ALA A 62 -0.52 2.90 -1.90
CA ALA A 62 -0.48 4.31 -1.58
C ALA A 62 -0.29 5.17 -2.83
N ASP A 63 -0.85 6.37 -2.77
CA ASP A 63 -0.39 7.46 -3.63
C ASP A 63 0.90 8.06 -3.06
N ILE A 64 1.77 8.50 -3.95
CA ILE A 64 3.08 9.06 -3.60
C ILE A 64 3.26 10.45 -4.21
N THR A 65 4.01 11.28 -3.51
CA THR A 65 4.29 12.67 -3.91
C THR A 65 5.15 12.73 -5.18
N THR A 66 5.16 13.89 -5.83
CA THR A 66 5.99 14.13 -7.03
C THR A 66 7.47 13.86 -6.78
N ASP A 67 8.03 14.29 -5.65
CA ASP A 67 9.43 14.05 -5.29
C ASP A 67 9.73 12.55 -5.14
N PHE A 68 8.79 11.80 -4.56
CA PHE A 68 8.92 10.35 -4.41
C PHE A 68 8.85 9.65 -5.78
N LYS A 69 7.93 10.07 -6.66
CA LYS A 69 7.85 9.56 -8.03
C LYS A 69 9.14 9.81 -8.80
N LYS A 70 9.76 10.98 -8.60
CA LYS A 70 11.03 11.35 -9.23
C LYS A 70 12.17 10.44 -8.80
N GLU A 71 12.30 10.16 -7.51
CA GLU A 71 13.33 9.21 -7.04
C GLU A 71 13.08 7.78 -7.53
N LEU A 72 11.82 7.39 -7.71
CA LEU A 72 11.44 6.10 -8.30
C LEU A 72 11.50 6.06 -9.84
N GLU A 73 11.69 7.19 -10.52
CA GLU A 73 11.66 7.31 -11.99
C GLU A 73 10.30 6.86 -12.61
N VAL A 74 9.18 7.30 -12.01
CA VAL A 74 7.80 6.97 -12.43
C VAL A 74 6.89 8.20 -12.59
N GLU A 75 7.45 9.37 -12.84
CA GLU A 75 6.74 10.66 -12.91
C GLU A 75 5.59 10.65 -13.93
N ASP A 76 5.85 10.08 -15.12
CA ASP A 76 4.91 10.06 -16.24
C ASP A 76 4.05 8.79 -16.30
N VAL A 77 4.06 8.00 -15.21
CA VAL A 77 3.40 6.69 -15.16
C VAL A 77 2.25 6.71 -14.17
N SER A 78 1.04 6.47 -14.67
CA SER A 78 -0.11 6.22 -13.82
C SER A 78 0.01 4.86 -13.14
N GLY A 79 -0.49 4.75 -11.91
CA GLY A 79 -0.30 3.54 -11.13
C GLY A 79 -0.55 3.74 -9.65
N SER A 80 -0.08 2.77 -8.88
CA SER A 80 -0.15 2.80 -7.42
C SER A 80 1.14 2.23 -6.83
N PHE A 81 1.59 2.83 -5.74
CA PHE A 81 2.80 2.42 -5.05
C PHE A 81 2.52 1.34 -4.01
N VAL A 82 3.31 0.27 -4.02
CA VAL A 82 3.27 -0.78 -3.00
C VAL A 82 4.15 -0.35 -1.85
N SER A 83 3.56 0.24 -0.81
CA SER A 83 4.31 0.72 0.35
C SER A 83 4.75 -0.44 1.25
N GLN A 84 3.89 -1.44 1.40
CA GLN A 84 4.10 -2.57 2.29
C GLN A 84 3.43 -3.82 1.74
N VAL A 85 3.90 -4.99 2.14
CA VAL A 85 3.32 -6.28 1.77
C VAL A 85 3.13 -7.12 3.03
N PHE A 86 1.99 -7.80 3.13
CA PHE A 86 1.74 -8.71 4.24
C PHE A 86 2.55 -10.01 4.06
N ILE A 87 3.23 -10.44 5.11
CA ILE A 87 4.01 -11.68 5.14
C ILE A 87 3.10 -12.88 4.89
N GLY A 88 3.46 -13.72 3.93
CA GLY A 88 2.68 -14.89 3.52
C GLY A 88 1.41 -14.59 2.71
N SER A 89 1.18 -13.33 2.36
CA SER A 89 0.05 -12.91 1.52
C SER A 89 0.16 -13.39 0.08
N PRO A 90 -0.95 -13.32 -0.70
CA PRO A 90 -0.91 -13.51 -2.14
C PRO A 90 0.16 -12.68 -2.85
N ALA A 91 0.26 -11.39 -2.53
CA ALA A 91 1.27 -10.48 -3.06
C ALA A 91 2.69 -11.02 -2.83
N MET A 92 3.04 -11.33 -1.58
CA MET A 92 4.38 -11.82 -1.25
C MET A 92 4.69 -13.15 -1.95
N LYS A 93 3.73 -14.09 -1.94
CA LYS A 93 3.87 -15.40 -2.61
C LYS A 93 4.01 -15.28 -4.12
N GLY A 94 3.31 -14.32 -4.72
CA GLY A 94 3.45 -14.00 -6.15
C GLY A 94 4.76 -13.28 -6.47
N GLY A 95 5.48 -12.78 -5.47
CA GLY A 95 6.75 -12.08 -5.64
C GLY A 95 6.61 -10.57 -5.77
N LEU A 96 5.45 -9.99 -5.46
CA LEU A 96 5.26 -8.54 -5.29
C LEU A 96 5.99 -8.08 -4.02
N GLN A 97 6.61 -6.91 -4.08
CA GLN A 97 7.47 -6.39 -3.02
C GLN A 97 7.10 -4.94 -2.65
N ALA A 98 7.43 -4.56 -1.42
CA ALA A 98 7.45 -3.15 -1.04
C ALA A 98 8.47 -2.41 -1.93
N GLY A 99 8.07 -1.28 -2.48
CA GLY A 99 8.86 -0.54 -3.47
C GLY A 99 8.40 -0.71 -4.92
N ASP A 100 7.55 -1.70 -5.21
CA ASP A 100 6.97 -1.86 -6.54
C ASP A 100 5.98 -0.73 -6.86
N TYR A 101 5.97 -0.28 -8.11
CA TYR A 101 4.94 0.62 -8.62
C TYR A 101 4.09 -0.08 -9.67
N ILE A 102 2.83 -0.37 -9.33
CA ILE A 102 1.91 -1.15 -10.19
C ILE A 102 1.36 -0.23 -11.27
N THR A 103 1.56 -0.61 -12.54
CA THR A 103 1.16 0.18 -13.70
C THR A 103 0.03 -0.46 -14.50
N ALA A 104 -0.16 -1.78 -14.39
CA ALA A 104 -1.27 -2.47 -15.03
C ALA A 104 -1.75 -3.68 -14.22
N LEU A 105 -3.06 -3.96 -14.33
CA LEU A 105 -3.72 -5.15 -13.82
C LEU A 105 -4.42 -5.86 -14.98
N ASN A 106 -4.08 -7.13 -15.22
CA ASN A 106 -4.59 -7.96 -16.31
C ASN A 106 -4.48 -7.27 -17.68
N GLY A 107 -3.35 -6.59 -17.92
CA GLY A 107 -3.08 -5.86 -19.15
C GLY A 107 -3.79 -4.50 -19.28
N LYS A 108 -4.62 -4.11 -18.30
CA LYS A 108 -5.28 -2.80 -18.26
C LYS A 108 -4.48 -1.83 -17.41
N THR A 109 -4.24 -0.63 -17.93
CA THR A 109 -3.53 0.43 -17.22
C THR A 109 -4.23 0.77 -15.90
N VAL A 110 -3.45 0.88 -14.84
CA VAL A 110 -3.89 1.43 -13.56
C VAL A 110 -3.78 2.95 -13.64
N LYS A 111 -4.90 3.63 -13.44
CA LYS A 111 -5.02 5.08 -13.42
C LYS A 111 -4.59 5.66 -12.08
N ASP A 112 -5.11 5.09 -10.99
CA ASP A 112 -4.92 5.59 -9.63
C ASP A 112 -5.07 4.45 -8.60
N THR A 113 -4.64 4.72 -7.36
CA THR A 113 -4.69 3.75 -6.25
C THR A 113 -6.11 3.28 -5.95
N ASP A 114 -7.08 4.19 -5.94
CA ASP A 114 -8.47 3.87 -5.64
C ASP A 114 -9.09 2.91 -6.66
N GLN A 115 -8.80 3.11 -7.95
CA GLN A 115 -9.19 2.18 -9.00
C GLN A 115 -8.55 0.81 -8.80
N LEU A 116 -7.25 0.75 -8.50
CA LEU A 116 -6.59 -0.54 -8.28
C LEU A 116 -7.17 -1.29 -7.08
N VAL A 117 -7.46 -0.59 -5.97
CA VAL A 117 -8.09 -1.18 -4.79
C VAL A 117 -9.45 -1.78 -5.14
N ARG A 118 -10.31 -1.04 -5.87
CA ARG A 118 -11.61 -1.55 -6.33
C ARG A 118 -11.47 -2.75 -7.26
N ASP A 119 -10.57 -2.67 -8.23
CA ASP A 119 -10.39 -3.73 -9.21
C ASP A 119 -9.88 -5.01 -8.58
N VAL A 120 -8.94 -4.93 -7.62
CA VAL A 120 -8.48 -6.08 -6.82
C VAL A 120 -9.60 -6.64 -5.96
N GLY A 121 -10.38 -5.78 -5.29
CA GLY A 121 -11.50 -6.19 -4.45
C GLY A 121 -12.59 -6.95 -5.22
N ASN A 122 -12.73 -6.66 -6.51
CA ASN A 122 -13.66 -7.33 -7.42
C ASN A 122 -13.14 -8.67 -7.99
N LEU A 123 -11.86 -8.99 -7.81
CA LEU A 123 -11.32 -10.30 -8.21
C LEU A 123 -11.85 -11.39 -7.28
N ARG A 124 -12.14 -12.56 -7.85
CA ARG A 124 -12.60 -13.70 -7.04
C ARG A 124 -11.44 -14.33 -6.30
N ALA A 125 -11.67 -14.79 -5.08
CA ALA A 125 -10.72 -15.64 -4.38
C ALA A 125 -10.42 -16.90 -5.23
N GLY A 126 -9.14 -17.29 -5.28
CA GLY A 126 -8.62 -18.35 -6.13
C GLY A 126 -8.32 -17.95 -7.57
N GLN A 127 -8.79 -16.78 -8.04
CA GLN A 127 -8.49 -16.27 -9.37
C GLN A 127 -7.03 -15.83 -9.48
N THR A 128 -6.40 -16.15 -10.60
CA THR A 128 -5.08 -15.62 -10.94
C THR A 128 -5.19 -14.28 -11.65
N ALA A 129 -4.40 -13.30 -11.21
CA ALA A 129 -4.31 -11.98 -11.83
C ALA A 129 -2.85 -11.62 -12.12
N SER A 130 -2.64 -10.91 -13.23
CA SER A 130 -1.33 -10.46 -13.69
C SER A 130 -1.14 -8.98 -13.38
N PHE A 131 -0.07 -8.63 -12.69
CA PHE A 131 0.30 -7.27 -12.32
C PHE A 131 1.58 -6.87 -13.05
N THR A 132 1.52 -5.82 -13.85
CA THR A 132 2.73 -5.20 -14.39
C THR A 132 3.21 -4.16 -13.41
N VAL A 133 4.47 -4.27 -12.99
CA VAL A 133 5.09 -3.38 -12.02
C VAL A 133 6.40 -2.79 -12.54
N ARG A 134 6.71 -1.58 -12.10
CA ARG A 134 8.05 -1.00 -12.16
C ARG A 134 8.76 -1.33 -10.87
N ARG A 135 9.85 -2.10 -10.96
CA ARG A 135 10.76 -2.42 -9.85
C ARG A 135 12.13 -1.86 -10.19
N ALA A 136 12.51 -0.79 -9.49
CA ALA A 136 13.68 0.02 -9.86
C ALA A 136 13.63 0.42 -11.35
N LYS A 137 14.54 -0.08 -12.20
CA LYS A 137 14.57 0.24 -13.65
C LYS A 137 13.85 -0.79 -14.53
N GLN A 138 13.35 -1.89 -13.95
CA GLN A 138 12.81 -3.01 -14.71
C GLN A 138 11.29 -2.99 -14.67
N THR A 139 10.67 -3.29 -15.81
CA THR A 139 9.26 -3.66 -15.86
C THR A 139 9.16 -5.16 -15.67
N VAL A 140 8.44 -5.60 -14.64
CA VAL A 140 8.23 -7.01 -14.33
C VAL A 140 6.74 -7.31 -14.35
N THR A 141 6.36 -8.44 -14.94
CA THR A 141 5.00 -8.95 -14.86
C THR A 141 4.94 -10.06 -13.82
N ILE A 142 4.08 -9.86 -12.82
CA ILE A 142 3.95 -10.71 -11.65
C ILE A 142 2.57 -11.37 -11.68
N THR A 143 2.54 -12.69 -11.58
CA THR A 143 1.28 -13.44 -11.57
C THR A 143 0.94 -13.82 -10.13
N VAL A 144 -0.20 -13.35 -9.64
CA VAL A 144 -0.64 -13.54 -8.25
C VAL A 144 -1.95 -14.33 -8.22
N LYS A 145 -2.02 -15.37 -7.39
CA LYS A 145 -3.27 -16.06 -7.08
C LYS A 145 -3.97 -15.33 -5.93
N ILE A 146 -5.03 -14.59 -6.24
CA ILE A 146 -5.80 -13.79 -5.28
C ILE A 146 -6.47 -14.69 -4.25
N ASP A 147 -6.53 -14.24 -3.00
CA ASP A 147 -7.23 -14.93 -1.92
C ASP A 147 -8.40 -14.08 -1.41
N SER A 148 -9.24 -14.65 -0.56
CA SER A 148 -10.29 -13.91 0.15
C SER A 148 -9.68 -13.02 1.23
N ARG A 149 -10.22 -11.80 1.38
CA ARG A 149 -9.84 -10.91 2.48
C ARG A 149 -10.29 -11.51 3.81
N ASN A 150 -9.32 -11.74 4.70
CA ASN A 150 -9.57 -12.04 6.10
C ASN A 150 -9.27 -10.79 6.94
N GLU A 151 -10.27 -10.27 7.64
CA GLU A 151 -10.14 -9.05 8.44
C GLU A 151 -9.11 -9.20 9.57
N GLU A 152 -9.02 -10.36 10.23
CA GLU A 152 -8.04 -10.62 11.29
C GLU A 152 -6.61 -10.53 10.76
N VAL A 153 -6.35 -11.15 9.59
CA VAL A 153 -5.03 -11.12 8.95
C VAL A 153 -4.71 -9.71 8.45
N SER A 154 -5.70 -9.01 7.90
CA SER A 154 -5.48 -7.65 7.36
C SER A 154 -5.31 -6.57 8.44
N ALA A 155 -5.74 -6.85 9.68
CA ALA A 155 -5.53 -6.00 10.84
C ALA A 155 -4.25 -6.35 11.63
N ASP A 156 -3.59 -7.46 11.31
CA ASP A 156 -2.38 -7.91 12.00
C ASP A 156 -1.13 -7.22 11.46
N ASN A 157 -0.78 -6.10 12.07
CA ASN A 157 0.44 -5.35 11.76
C ASN A 157 1.74 -6.16 11.95
N SER A 158 1.73 -7.26 12.71
CA SER A 158 2.92 -8.11 12.88
C SER A 158 3.34 -8.79 11.57
N LYS A 159 2.42 -8.89 10.61
CA LYS A 159 2.65 -9.40 9.26
C LYS A 159 3.02 -8.31 8.27
N LEU A 160 2.92 -7.04 8.64
CA LEU A 160 3.09 -5.95 7.68
C LEU A 160 4.58 -5.65 7.46
N TRP A 161 5.11 -5.98 6.29
CA TRP A 161 6.52 -5.78 5.96
C TRP A 161 6.72 -4.56 5.04
N PRO A 162 7.68 -3.65 5.34
CA PRO A 162 8.57 -3.66 6.50
C PRO A 162 7.93 -3.13 7.80
N GLY A 163 6.70 -2.61 7.74
CA GLY A 163 5.98 -2.12 8.94
C GLY A 163 6.21 -0.64 9.23
N PHE A 164 6.87 0.08 8.32
CA PHE A 164 7.00 1.53 8.34
C PHE A 164 6.80 2.11 6.94
N THR A 165 6.66 3.43 6.84
CA THR A 165 6.66 4.17 5.58
C THR A 165 7.83 5.14 5.56
N ILE A 166 8.33 5.45 4.36
CA ILE A 166 9.43 6.40 4.18
C ILE A 166 9.02 7.62 3.37
N SER A 167 9.90 8.60 3.29
CA SER A 167 9.88 9.67 2.29
C SER A 167 11.30 10.09 1.93
N PRO A 168 11.49 10.70 0.74
CA PRO A 168 12.72 11.40 0.39
C PRO A 168 13.19 12.34 1.50
N LEU A 169 14.50 12.34 1.78
CA LEU A 169 15.12 13.33 2.67
C LEU A 169 15.30 14.65 1.91
N THR A 170 14.20 15.40 1.76
CA THR A 170 14.22 16.74 1.17
C THR A 170 14.90 17.75 2.09
N ASP A 171 15.36 18.88 1.55
CA ASP A 171 15.98 19.95 2.36
C ASP A 171 15.04 20.48 3.44
N ALA A 172 13.73 20.54 3.15
CA ALA A 172 12.72 20.93 4.13
C ALA A 172 12.65 19.94 5.30
N LEU A 173 12.65 18.64 5.00
CA LEU A 173 12.58 17.59 6.02
C LEU A 173 13.89 17.50 6.82
N ARG A 174 15.02 17.65 6.14
CA ARG A 174 16.35 17.74 6.74
C ARG A 174 16.43 18.87 7.78
N ASN A 175 16.00 20.07 7.41
CA ASN A 175 16.01 21.22 8.32
C ASN A 175 15.07 21.02 9.50
N ARG A 176 13.86 20.47 9.26
CA ARG A 176 12.87 20.23 10.31
C ARG A 176 13.35 19.21 11.35
N LEU A 177 14.07 18.19 10.91
CA LEU A 177 14.59 17.11 11.75
C LEU A 177 16.03 17.37 12.23
N SER A 178 16.61 18.54 11.93
CA SER A 178 18.00 18.90 12.24
C SER A 178 19.04 17.87 11.77
N VAL A 179 18.79 17.24 10.62
CA VAL A 179 19.68 16.22 10.06
C VAL A 179 20.89 16.90 9.41
N GLU A 180 22.10 16.49 9.80
CA GLU A 180 23.34 17.05 9.27
C GLU A 180 23.45 16.95 7.75
N LYS A 181 24.04 17.96 7.09
CA LYS A 181 24.15 18.04 5.62
C LYS A 181 24.84 16.83 4.96
N GLY A 182 25.74 16.16 5.67
CA GLY A 182 26.46 14.99 5.18
C GLY A 182 25.62 13.72 5.14
N VAL A 183 24.52 13.66 5.91
CA VAL A 183 23.68 12.46 6.03
C VAL A 183 22.81 12.33 4.78
N LYS A 184 22.92 11.19 4.12
CA LYS A 184 22.07 10.79 2.98
C LYS A 184 21.25 9.56 3.37
N GLY A 185 20.07 9.43 2.80
CA GLY A 185 19.17 8.34 3.13
C GLY A 185 17.71 8.69 2.91
N VAL A 186 16.84 7.90 3.50
CA VAL A 186 15.38 8.08 3.46
C VAL A 186 14.84 8.25 4.87
N VAL A 187 13.83 9.10 5.04
CA VAL A 187 13.26 9.40 6.36
C VAL A 187 12.09 8.50 6.63
N ILE A 188 12.03 7.90 7.83
CA ILE A 188 10.86 7.18 8.31
C ILE A 188 9.77 8.18 8.68
N THR A 189 8.62 8.09 8.03
CA THR A 189 7.49 9.00 8.25
C THR A 189 6.40 8.42 9.14
N SER A 190 6.30 7.11 9.22
CA SER A 190 5.42 6.43 10.16
C SER A 190 5.95 5.04 10.48
N VAL A 191 5.71 4.57 11.70
CA VAL A 191 5.99 3.21 12.14
C VAL A 191 4.70 2.61 12.64
N GLN A 192 4.32 1.46 12.11
CA GLN A 192 3.11 0.75 12.51
C GLN A 192 3.35 0.07 13.86
N GLU A 193 2.44 0.25 14.80
CA GLU A 193 2.51 -0.44 16.08
C GLU A 193 2.45 -1.96 15.89
N LYS A 194 3.16 -2.69 16.75
CA LYS A 194 3.21 -4.17 16.74
C LYS A 194 3.71 -4.77 15.41
N SER A 195 4.50 -4.02 14.65
CA SER A 195 5.06 -4.43 13.36
C SER A 195 6.54 -4.87 13.47
N PRO A 196 7.11 -5.49 12.41
CA PRO A 196 8.55 -5.75 12.32
C PRO A 196 9.41 -4.51 12.57
N ALA A 197 9.01 -3.35 12.04
CA ALA A 197 9.67 -2.08 12.26
C ALA A 197 9.73 -1.68 13.74
N ALA A 198 8.60 -1.80 14.44
CA ALA A 198 8.51 -1.50 15.86
C ALA A 198 9.38 -2.45 16.69
N ALA A 199 9.45 -3.74 16.31
CA ALA A 199 10.33 -4.72 16.95
C ALA A 199 11.83 -4.38 16.77
N LEU A 200 12.18 -3.74 15.65
CA LEU A 200 13.53 -3.20 15.40
C LEU A 200 13.80 -1.86 16.08
N ARG A 201 12.81 -1.32 16.82
CA ARG A 201 12.86 -0.02 17.51
C ARG A 201 13.10 1.17 16.57
N LEU A 202 12.69 1.05 15.32
CA LEU A 202 12.66 2.16 14.38
C LEU A 202 11.63 3.20 14.85
N GLN A 203 11.92 4.47 14.64
CA GLN A 203 11.07 5.58 15.04
C GLN A 203 10.77 6.51 13.87
N THR A 204 9.65 7.24 13.97
CA THR A 204 9.35 8.32 13.04
C THR A 204 10.39 9.44 13.19
N GLY A 205 10.94 9.91 12.07
CA GLY A 205 12.00 10.92 12.04
C GLY A 205 13.40 10.34 11.84
N ASP A 206 13.59 9.05 12.10
CA ASP A 206 14.82 8.33 11.80
C ASP A 206 15.17 8.41 10.31
N VAL A 207 16.46 8.50 9.99
CA VAL A 207 16.95 8.46 8.60
C VAL A 207 17.67 7.13 8.36
N ILE A 208 17.13 6.29 7.48
CA ILE A 208 17.79 5.05 7.07
C ILE A 208 18.90 5.39 6.08
N THR A 209 20.14 5.06 6.46
CA THR A 209 21.36 5.35 5.68
C THR A 209 21.96 4.11 5.03
N ALA A 210 21.62 2.90 5.51
CA ALA A 210 21.98 1.65 4.86
C ALA A 210 20.96 0.53 5.14
N VAL A 211 20.91 -0.44 4.22
CA VAL A 211 20.16 -1.70 4.37
C VAL A 211 21.12 -2.85 4.12
N ASN A 212 21.26 -3.77 5.08
CA ASN A 212 22.22 -4.89 5.00
C ASN A 212 23.66 -4.47 4.64
N GLY A 213 24.12 -3.33 5.18
CA GLY A 213 25.45 -2.77 4.89
C GLY A 213 25.60 -2.11 3.52
N THR A 214 24.56 -2.11 2.69
CA THR A 214 24.54 -1.34 1.44
C THR A 214 24.05 0.07 1.75
N SER A 215 24.92 1.08 1.58
CA SER A 215 24.54 2.47 1.75
C SER A 215 23.42 2.87 0.78
N VAL A 216 22.45 3.62 1.28
CA VAL A 216 21.31 4.11 0.51
C VAL A 216 21.21 5.62 0.65
N SER A 217 20.98 6.30 -0.46
CA SER A 217 20.94 7.77 -0.53
C SER A 217 19.60 8.33 -0.97
N ASN A 218 18.71 7.48 -1.48
CA ASN A 218 17.39 7.83 -2.01
C ASN A 218 16.42 6.64 -1.88
N VAL A 219 15.14 6.89 -2.15
CA VAL A 219 14.04 5.93 -2.11
C VAL A 219 14.31 4.69 -2.96
N LYS A 220 14.82 4.89 -4.18
CA LYS A 220 15.06 3.80 -5.12
C LYS A 220 16.15 2.84 -4.64
N GLU A 221 17.26 3.38 -4.15
CA GLU A 221 18.34 2.59 -3.55
C GLU A 221 17.85 1.86 -2.30
N PHE A 222 17.03 2.50 -1.47
CA PHE A 222 16.42 1.87 -0.30
C PHE A 222 15.61 0.62 -0.68
N TYR A 223 14.65 0.74 -1.62
CA TYR A 223 13.83 -0.42 -2.00
C TYR A 223 14.60 -1.48 -2.80
N ALA A 224 15.61 -1.08 -3.58
CA ALA A 224 16.49 -2.04 -4.23
C ALA A 224 17.30 -2.86 -3.22
N ALA A 225 17.72 -2.26 -2.10
CA ALA A 225 18.43 -2.94 -1.04
C ALA A 225 17.50 -3.74 -0.10
N LEU A 226 16.22 -3.36 0.00
CA LEU A 226 15.18 -4.07 0.78
C LEU A 226 14.64 -5.34 0.08
N ASP A 227 15.09 -5.64 -1.14
CA ASP A 227 14.62 -6.76 -1.98
C ASP A 227 14.54 -8.10 -1.20
N THR A 228 13.32 -8.53 -0.91
CA THR A 228 13.03 -9.70 -0.08
C THR A 228 13.27 -11.03 -0.77
N GLN A 229 13.41 -11.04 -2.10
CA GLN A 229 13.77 -12.25 -2.85
C GLN A 229 15.25 -12.58 -2.71
N LYS A 230 16.07 -11.57 -2.41
CA LYS A 230 17.52 -11.73 -2.17
C LYS A 230 17.88 -11.81 -0.70
N ASN A 231 17.05 -11.24 0.16
CA ASN A 231 17.35 -11.08 1.58
C ASN A 231 16.33 -11.84 2.45
N SER A 232 16.76 -12.95 3.05
CA SER A 232 15.97 -13.64 4.10
C SER A 232 16.10 -12.98 5.48
N GLN A 233 17.06 -12.07 5.65
CA GLN A 233 17.29 -11.29 6.85
C GLN A 233 17.62 -9.85 6.47
N VAL A 234 17.13 -8.89 7.25
CA VAL A 234 17.33 -7.45 7.04
C VAL A 234 17.70 -6.76 8.34
N TYR A 235 18.68 -5.87 8.29
CA TYR A 235 18.94 -4.85 9.31
C TYR A 235 19.20 -3.50 8.65
N PHE A 236 19.04 -2.43 9.41
CA PHE A 236 19.17 -1.06 8.96
C PHE A 236 20.27 -0.34 9.73
N ASP A 237 21.04 0.50 9.03
CA ASP A 237 21.79 1.57 9.69
C ASP A 237 20.94 2.83 9.64
N VAL A 238 20.81 3.48 10.79
CA VAL A 238 19.83 4.53 11.02
C VAL A 238 20.50 5.70 11.72
N TYR A 239 20.38 6.90 11.15
CA TYR A 239 20.75 8.14 11.81
C TYR A 239 19.56 8.66 12.61
N SER A 240 19.77 8.79 13.92
CA SER A 240 18.78 9.23 14.90
C SER A 240 19.48 10.06 15.98
N ASP A 241 18.92 11.22 16.33
CA ASP A 241 19.45 12.12 17.37
C ASP A 241 20.97 12.43 17.27
N GLY A 242 21.48 12.62 16.05
CA GLY A 242 22.90 12.98 15.83
C GLY A 242 23.86 11.79 15.74
N HIS A 243 23.37 10.56 15.89
CA HIS A 243 24.19 9.36 15.91
C HIS A 243 23.67 8.31 14.93
N THR A 244 24.57 7.45 14.42
CA THR A 244 24.18 6.30 13.60
C THR A 244 24.17 5.04 14.44
N ILE A 245 23.06 4.31 14.40
CA ILE A 245 22.88 3.03 15.08
C ILE A 245 22.49 1.95 14.07
N SER A 246 22.94 0.72 14.31
CA SER A 246 22.48 -0.44 13.54
C SER A 246 21.37 -1.17 14.29
N THR A 247 20.29 -1.52 13.61
CA THR A 247 19.22 -2.33 14.20
C THR A 247 19.66 -3.77 14.43
N ALA A 248 18.87 -4.51 15.22
CA ALA A 248 18.95 -5.97 15.18
C ALA A 248 18.63 -6.51 13.77
N ARG A 249 19.01 -7.75 13.50
CA ARG A 249 18.61 -8.46 12.27
C ARG A 249 17.19 -9.02 12.43
N TYR A 250 16.31 -8.68 11.51
CA TYR A 250 14.98 -9.26 11.38
C TYR A 250 15.00 -10.34 10.32
N ARG A 251 14.48 -11.53 10.63
CA ARG A 251 14.29 -12.60 9.64
C ARG A 251 12.91 -12.47 9.02
N ILE A 252 12.86 -12.29 7.70
CA ILE A 252 11.60 -12.25 6.95
C ILE A 252 11.10 -13.69 6.84
N PRO A 253 9.90 -14.01 7.39
CA PRO A 253 9.33 -15.33 7.24
C PRO A 253 8.97 -15.59 5.77
N ASN A 254 9.24 -16.82 5.30
CA ASN A 254 8.84 -17.28 3.96
C ASN A 254 7.34 -17.54 3.87
#